data_AF-A0A7Z1HNS8-F1
#
_entry.id   AF-A0A7Z1HNS8-F1
#
_cell.length_a   1.000
_cell.length_b   1.000
_cell.length_c   1.000
_cell.angle_alpha   90.00
_cell.angle_beta   90.00
_cell.angle_gamma   90.00
#
_symmetry.space_group_name_H-M   'P 1'
#
loop_
_entity.id
_entity.type
_entity.pdbx_description
1 polymer ?
#
loop_
_entity_poly.entity_id
_entity_poly.type
_entity_poly.pdbx_seq_one_letter_code
_entity_poly.pdbx_strand_id
1 'polypeptide(L)' 'QQPIEAGSSFTYQFVAPDPGTYFFHPHTGVQIDRGLYEPLVIDDPAEPGRYDHEWVVTLDDWTDGVGTSPDDILAAFKAQ' A
#
# COMPACT_ATOMS: atom_id res chain seq x y z
N GLN A 1 -14.39 6.85 4.27
CA GLN A 1 -14.20 8.21 4.83
C GLN A 1 -14.28 9.23 3.72
N GLN A 2 -14.45 10.53 4.02
CA GLN A 2 -14.21 11.57 3.02
C GLN A 2 -12.70 11.66 2.70
N PRO A 3 -12.31 12.06 1.48
CA PRO A 3 -10.91 12.30 1.12
C PRO A 3 -10.23 13.29 2.08
N ILE A 4 -8.92 13.14 2.25
CA ILE A 4 -8.11 14.10 2.99
C ILE A 4 -7.69 15.18 2.00
N GLU A 5 -8.14 16.42 2.23
CA GLU A 5 -7.87 17.55 1.34
C GLU A 5 -6.38 17.92 1.32
N ALA A 6 -5.93 18.51 0.22
CA ALA A 6 -4.56 19.01 0.09
C ALA A 6 -4.22 20.01 1.20
N GLY A 7 -3.06 19.83 1.84
CA GLY A 7 -2.61 20.66 2.96
C GLY A 7 -3.29 20.38 4.29
N SER A 8 -4.23 19.43 4.36
CA SER A 8 -4.88 19.01 5.59
C SER A 8 -4.16 17.82 6.24
N SER A 9 -4.58 17.47 7.45
CA SER A 9 -4.06 16.31 8.17
C SER A 9 -5.21 15.46 8.72
N PHE A 10 -4.98 14.16 8.79
CA PHE A 10 -5.90 13.19 9.37
C PHE A 10 -5.11 12.18 10.20
N THR A 11 -5.67 11.75 11.33
CA THR A 11 -5.06 10.72 12.18
C THR A 11 -5.82 9.42 12.03
N TYR A 12 -5.13 8.38 11.53
CA TYR A 12 -5.61 7.02 11.57
C TYR A 12 -5.28 6.40 12.93
N GLN A 13 -6.28 5.87 13.62
CA GLN A 13 -6.11 5.16 14.89
C GLN A 13 -6.88 3.85 14.85
N PHE A 14 -6.18 2.74 15.06
CA PHE A 14 -6.74 1.40 15.10
C PHE A 14 -5.91 0.52 16.03
N VAL A 15 -6.50 -0.61 16.45
CA VAL A 15 -5.78 -1.68 17.14
C VAL A 15 -5.48 -2.76 16.11
N ALA A 16 -4.24 -3.25 16.12
CA ALA A 16 -3.79 -4.32 15.24
C ALA A 16 -3.54 -5.56 16.11
N PRO A 17 -4.54 -6.45 16.26
CA PRO A 17 -4.52 -7.49 17.29
C PRO A 17 -3.70 -8.72 16.89
N ASP A 18 -3.49 -8.92 15.59
CA ASP A 18 -2.92 -10.13 15.03
C ASP A 18 -1.53 -9.82 14.45
N PRO A 19 -0.47 -10.57 14.84
CA PRO A 19 0.84 -10.48 14.22
C PRO A 19 0.83 -10.91 12.75
N GLY A 20 1.74 -10.35 11.95
CA GLY A 20 1.93 -10.74 10.56
C GLY A 20 2.49 -9.64 9.66
N THR A 21 2.68 -10.00 8.38
CA THR A 21 3.08 -9.08 7.32
C THR A 21 1.84 -8.56 6.59
N TYR A 22 1.56 -7.27 6.76
CA TYR A 22 0.52 -6.53 6.06
C TYR A 22 1.17 -5.45 5.17
N PHE A 23 0.35 -4.68 4.49
CA PHE A 23 0.76 -3.47 3.80
C PHE A 23 -0.42 -2.51 3.77
N PHE A 24 -0.16 -1.23 3.56
CA PHE A 24 -1.21 -0.23 3.39
C PHE A 24 -0.91 0.63 2.17
N HIS A 25 -1.98 1.11 1.54
CA HIS A 25 -1.94 1.94 0.36
C HIS A 25 -3.22 2.80 0.28
N PRO A 26 -3.22 3.89 -0.50
CA PRO A 26 -4.43 4.66 -0.74
C PRO A 26 -5.48 3.84 -1.50
N HIS A 27 -6.74 4.01 -1.11
CA HIS A 27 -7.90 3.52 -1.86
C HIS A 27 -8.57 4.67 -2.62
N THR A 28 -7.78 5.42 -3.40
CA THR A 28 -8.27 6.54 -4.22
C THR A 28 -7.53 6.59 -5.54
N GLY A 29 -8.31 6.59 -6.63
CA GLY A 29 -7.78 6.65 -7.99
C GLY A 29 -6.75 5.55 -8.24
N VAL A 30 -5.68 5.94 -8.93
CA VAL A 30 -4.52 5.10 -9.28
C VAL A 30 -3.28 5.46 -8.47
N GLN A 31 -3.47 5.94 -7.23
CA GLN A 31 -2.34 6.39 -6.40
C GLN A 31 -1.40 5.23 -6.02
N ILE A 32 -1.94 4.02 -5.85
CA ILE A 32 -1.13 2.81 -5.60
C ILE A 32 -0.20 2.52 -6.78
N ASP A 33 -0.70 2.62 -8.03
CA ASP A 33 0.05 2.40 -9.27
C ASP A 33 1.10 3.51 -9.55
N ARG A 34 1.15 4.52 -8.67
CA ARG A 34 2.15 5.59 -8.65
C ARG A 34 3.13 5.45 -7.48
N GLY A 35 3.17 4.29 -6.84
CA GLY A 35 4.14 3.95 -5.80
C GLY A 35 3.73 4.32 -4.37
N LEU A 36 2.49 4.75 -4.13
CA LEU A 36 2.03 5.02 -2.77
C LEU A 36 1.56 3.72 -2.11
N TYR A 37 2.48 2.98 -1.53
CA TYR A 37 2.21 1.82 -0.69
C TYR A 37 3.40 1.57 0.23
N GLU A 38 3.15 0.96 1.39
CA GLU A 38 4.22 0.62 2.33
C GLU A 38 3.89 -0.69 3.07
N PRO A 39 4.89 -1.54 3.36
CA PRO A 39 4.74 -2.67 4.26
C PRO A 39 4.34 -2.22 5.68
N LEU A 40 3.53 -3.05 6.35
CA LEU A 40 3.17 -2.91 7.75
C LEU A 40 3.39 -4.25 8.43
N VAL A 41 4.48 -4.36 9.19
CA VAL A 41 4.80 -5.58 9.95
C VAL A 41 4.32 -5.41 11.38
N ILE A 42 3.56 -6.38 11.87
CA ILE A 42 3.15 -6.49 13.27
C ILE A 42 3.89 -7.67 13.88
N ASP A 43 4.83 -7.38 14.76
CA ASP A 43 5.64 -8.40 15.43
C ASP A 43 4.81 -9.22 16.43
N ASP A 44 5.02 -10.53 16.44
CA ASP A 44 4.51 -11.39 17.51
C ASP A 44 5.47 -11.31 18.71
N PRO A 45 5.04 -10.79 19.87
CA PRO A 45 5.88 -10.78 21.07
C PRO A 45 6.21 -12.20 21.57
N ALA A 46 5.50 -13.22 21.10
CA ALA A 46 5.71 -14.63 21.40
C ALA A 46 6.30 -15.42 20.21
N GLU A 47 6.85 -14.76 19.17
CA GLU A 47 7.44 -15.41 18.00
C GLU A 47 8.45 -16.50 18.43
N PRO A 48 8.20 -17.79 18.11
CA PRO A 48 9.07 -18.89 18.51
C PRO A 48 10.31 -19.04 17.62
N GLY A 49 10.26 -18.50 16.40
CA GLY A 49 11.33 -18.53 15.42
C GLY A 49 12.54 -17.70 15.84
N ARG A 50 13.71 -18.10 15.34
CA ARG A 50 14.94 -17.32 15.44
C ARG A 50 15.54 -17.22 14.05
N TYR A 51 15.77 -15.99 13.61
CA TYR A 51 16.30 -15.68 12.29
C TYR A 51 17.52 -14.77 12.46
N ASP A 52 18.58 -15.02 11.68
CA ASP A 52 19.76 -14.15 11.69
C ASP A 52 19.48 -12.82 10.96
N HIS A 53 18.57 -12.85 9.98
CA HIS A 53 18.21 -11.72 9.14
C HIS A 53 16.75 -11.79 8.71
N GLU A 54 16.14 -10.63 8.51
CA GLU A 54 14.81 -10.45 7.94
C GLU A 54 14.90 -9.50 6.73
N TRP A 55 14.10 -9.77 5.69
CA TRP A 55 14.02 -8.95 4.49
C TRP A 55 12.56 -8.74 4.11
N VAL A 56 12.19 -7.49 3.83
CA VAL A 56 10.88 -7.15 3.27
C VAL A 56 11.04 -6.93 1.77
N VAL A 57 10.27 -7.67 0.98
CA VAL A 57 10.26 -7.57 -0.48
C VAL A 57 8.85 -7.20 -0.93
N THR A 58 8.72 -6.03 -1.56
CA THR A 58 7.47 -5.59 -2.19
C THR A 58 7.54 -5.92 -3.68
N LEU A 59 6.49 -6.58 -4.19
CA LEU A 59 6.32 -6.83 -5.62
C LEU A 59 5.26 -5.87 -6.14
N ASP A 60 5.58 -5.15 -7.21
CA ASP A 60 4.68 -4.23 -7.88
C ASP A 60 4.88 -4.29 -9.39
N ASP A 61 3.84 -3.96 -10.14
CA ASP A 61 3.96 -3.63 -11.55
C ASP A 61 4.03 -2.11 -11.73
N TRP A 62 4.78 -1.64 -12.73
CA TRP A 62 5.03 -0.21 -12.89
C TRP A 62 4.80 0.23 -14.32
N THR A 63 3.84 1.13 -14.50
CA THR A 63 3.46 1.65 -15.82
C THR A 63 3.73 3.14 -15.97
N ASP A 64 3.84 3.89 -14.87
CA ASP A 64 4.02 5.34 -14.89
C ASP A 64 5.36 5.73 -15.53
N GLY A 65 5.30 6.49 -16.63
CA GLY A 65 6.50 6.90 -17.39
C GLY A 65 7.16 5.80 -18.25
N VAL A 66 6.60 4.60 -18.30
CA VAL A 66 7.14 3.48 -19.12
C VAL A 66 6.27 3.21 -20.36
N GLY A 67 4.95 3.46 -20.29
CA GLY A 67 4.03 3.21 -21.39
C GLY A 67 2.68 3.92 -21.20
N THR A 68 1.59 3.18 -21.42
CA THR A 68 0.24 3.64 -21.09
C THR A 68 0.17 3.95 -19.59
N SER A 69 -0.25 5.15 -19.22
CA SER A 69 -0.26 5.56 -17.81
C SER A 69 -1.32 4.80 -17.00
N PRO A 70 -1.18 4.73 -15.66
CA PRO A 70 -2.23 4.13 -14.82
C PRO A 70 -3.62 4.73 -15.06
N ASP A 71 -3.72 6.05 -15.24
CA ASP A 71 -4.97 6.74 -15.53
C ASP A 71 -5.58 6.32 -16.87
N ASP A 72 -4.75 6.17 -17.91
CA ASP A 72 -5.20 5.72 -19.24
C ASP A 72 -5.67 4.25 -19.20
N ILE A 73 -4.96 3.39 -18.47
CA ILE A 73 -5.35 1.98 -18.25
C ILE A 73 -6.71 1.93 -17.56
N LEU A 74 -6.90 2.71 -16.48
CA LEU A 74 -8.16 2.77 -15.76
C LEU A 74 -9.30 3.32 -16.64
N ALA A 75 -9.04 4.35 -17.45
CA ALA A 75 -10.01 4.91 -18.37
C ALA A 75 -10.45 3.89 -19.43
N ALA A 76 -9.50 3.16 -20.02
CA ALA A 76 -9.78 2.10 -20.98
C ALA A 76 -10.59 0.94 -20.36
N PHE A 77 -10.29 0.56 -19.12
CA PHE A 77 -11.04 -0.45 -18.39
C PHE A 77 -12.50 -0.02 -18.13
N LYS A 78 -12.72 1.23 -17.73
CA LYS A 78 -14.07 1.77 -17.45
C LYS A 78 -14.96 1.96 -18.68
N ALA A 79 -14.37 2.02 -19.87
CA ALA A 79 -15.09 2.21 -21.12
C ALA A 79 -15.63 0.90 -21.73
N GLN A 80 -15.32 -0.25 -21.12
CA GLN A 80 -15.85 -1.57 -21.47
C GLN A 80 -17.18 -1.83 -20.75
#